data_AF-A0AA40AH01-F1
#
_entry.id   AF-A0AA40AH01-F1
#
_cell.length_a   1.000
_cell.length_b   1.000
_cell.length_c   1.000
_cell.angle_alpha   90.00
_cell.angle_beta   90.00
_cell.angle_gamma   90.00
#
_symmetry.space_group_name_H-M   'P 1'
#
loop_
_entity.id
_entity.type
_entity.pdbx_description
1 polymer ?
#
loop_
_entity_poly.entity_id
_entity_poly.type
_entity_poly.pdbx_seq_one_letter_code
_entity_poly.pdbx_strand_id
1 'polypeptide(L)'
;MKPTLRPSRLTPRRATSQRALFPASPPPSTSFAPSAYCAPRHFSAAHHPRDSASHHSRHRTQDEVPRLAKKPLHPLSLADLIKHGRPPLSAEALLASARFTLSLLPIRLAHRIQALRNLPFIVVSNPNIRKIYNNYQHSLSTLLPWQGRTINNLDDEIRFTEVLAELVQTHTDTIPILARGFLECRKYISAAEVTRFLDEHLRARIGTRLVAEQHIALHFSSTPHFDPGASPTPCPEHPNYIGVINTALRPATTIDSCGGFVADICELQYGVRPQWVINGSPDTTFAFVPMHLEYIVTELLKNAFRATVENGMSREPIAITIAPQPPDTIPHNGSVSTESRLDPPNQERGVFGKDYIAPLDDNAPGVTIRIRDRGGGINPDVLPHIWGYSFTTFAEDDVPGGGGSNSDDALGVISAASSGSSSIAGLGYGLPLSRAYAEYFGGGIAVQSLYGWGTDVYLRLKGIGKIE
;
A
#
# COMPACT_ATOMS: atom_id res chain seq x y z
N MET A 1 70.14 -35.67 28.57
CA MET A 1 71.20 -36.44 27.89
C MET A 1 70.56 -37.41 26.91
N LYS A 2 70.98 -37.30 25.64
CA LYS A 2 70.79 -38.09 24.40
C LYS A 2 70.45 -39.60 24.53
N PRO A 3 69.96 -40.33 23.47
CA PRO A 3 69.84 -39.92 22.04
C PRO A 3 68.68 -40.54 21.17
N THR A 4 68.48 -39.98 19.94
CA THR A 4 68.31 -40.62 18.58
C THR A 4 67.32 -41.78 18.33
N LEU A 5 66.70 -42.05 17.15
CA LEU A 5 66.75 -41.61 15.74
C LEU A 5 65.51 -42.20 14.99
N ARG A 6 65.14 -41.57 13.86
CA ARG A 6 64.16 -41.92 12.76
C ARG A 6 64.26 -43.37 12.19
N PRO A 7 63.52 -43.87 11.13
CA PRO A 7 62.60 -43.24 10.13
C PRO A 7 61.37 -44.06 9.58
N SER A 8 60.49 -43.35 8.84
CA SER A 8 59.80 -43.64 7.52
C SER A 8 59.09 -44.96 7.11
N ARG A 9 57.85 -44.75 6.58
CA ARG A 9 57.25 -45.17 5.28
C ARG A 9 56.51 -46.53 5.08
N LEU A 10 55.29 -46.37 4.53
CA LEU A 10 54.59 -47.11 3.45
C LEU A 10 53.66 -48.32 3.75
N THR A 11 52.34 -48.04 3.64
CA THR A 11 51.21 -48.77 2.98
C THR A 11 51.00 -50.29 3.19
N PRO A 12 49.73 -50.75 3.30
CA PRO A 12 49.08 -51.32 2.09
C PRO A 12 47.57 -51.01 1.94
N ARG A 13 47.03 -51.46 0.79
CA ARG A 13 45.73 -51.15 0.16
C ARG A 13 44.82 -52.40 0.13
N ARG A 14 43.49 -52.20 0.24
CA ARG A 14 42.35 -53.09 -0.15
C ARG A 14 42.15 -54.41 0.63
N ALA A 15 40.94 -54.94 0.90
CA ALA A 15 39.61 -54.78 0.30
C ALA A 15 38.42 -55.12 1.25
N THR A 16 37.28 -54.45 1.00
CA THR A 16 35.86 -54.90 1.04
C THR A 16 35.26 -55.64 2.25
N SER A 17 34.25 -55.03 2.89
CA SER A 17 32.87 -55.55 2.92
C SER A 17 31.86 -54.48 3.41
N GLN A 18 30.60 -54.67 3.01
CA GLN A 18 29.46 -53.73 2.98
C GLN A 18 29.01 -53.15 4.33
N ARG A 19 28.56 -51.88 4.34
CA ARG A 19 27.52 -51.42 5.28
C ARG A 19 26.69 -50.27 4.72
N ALA A 20 25.38 -50.41 4.90
CA ALA A 20 24.30 -49.58 4.38
C ALA A 20 24.33 -48.12 4.84
N LEU A 21 23.92 -47.23 3.95
CA LEU A 21 23.72 -45.80 4.14
C LEU A 21 22.37 -45.52 4.80
N PHE A 22 22.38 -44.80 5.92
CA PHE A 22 21.30 -43.92 6.37
C PHE A 22 21.95 -42.64 6.92
N PRO A 23 21.69 -41.44 6.37
CA PRO A 23 22.11 -40.20 7.00
C PRO A 23 21.01 -39.63 7.92
N ALA A 24 21.47 -39.12 9.06
CA ALA A 24 20.70 -38.43 10.09
C ALA A 24 20.15 -37.08 9.61
N SER A 25 18.94 -36.74 10.04
CA SER A 25 18.19 -35.52 9.73
C SER A 25 18.62 -34.33 10.60
N PRO A 26 18.79 -33.12 10.04
CA PRO A 26 18.91 -31.86 10.79
C PRO A 26 17.53 -31.23 11.12
N PRO A 27 17.45 -30.24 12.05
CA PRO A 27 16.19 -29.73 12.62
C PRO A 27 15.39 -28.86 11.63
N PRO A 28 14.05 -28.69 11.84
CA PRO A 28 13.18 -28.07 10.86
C PRO A 28 13.39 -26.55 10.77
N SER A 29 13.74 -26.10 9.57
CA SER A 29 13.67 -24.72 9.13
C SER A 29 12.21 -24.36 8.82
N THR A 30 11.62 -23.45 9.61
CA THR A 30 10.34 -22.82 9.26
C THR A 30 10.57 -21.78 8.17
N SER A 31 10.57 -22.27 6.92
CA SER A 31 10.41 -21.48 5.71
C SER A 31 8.94 -21.04 5.63
N PHE A 32 8.65 -19.78 5.95
CA PHE A 32 7.40 -19.15 5.52
C PHE A 32 7.59 -18.72 4.06
N ALA A 33 7.16 -19.58 3.14
CA ALA A 33 6.97 -19.20 1.75
C ALA A 33 5.79 -18.22 1.65
N PRO A 34 5.86 -17.16 0.82
CA PRO A 34 4.67 -16.38 0.49
C PRO A 34 3.71 -17.31 -0.27
N SER A 35 2.48 -17.41 0.26
CA SER A 35 1.42 -18.25 -0.29
C SER A 35 1.23 -18.00 -1.77
N ALA A 36 1.53 -19.01 -2.59
CA ALA A 36 1.20 -19.01 -4.01
C ALA A 36 -0.32 -18.87 -4.16
N TYR A 37 -0.75 -17.80 -4.83
CA TYR A 37 -2.14 -17.60 -5.23
C TYR A 37 -2.58 -18.79 -6.10
N CYS A 38 -3.40 -19.65 -5.53
CA CYS A 38 -4.07 -20.71 -6.28
C CYS A 38 -5.19 -20.05 -7.09
N ALA A 39 -5.16 -20.21 -8.41
CA ALA A 39 -6.20 -19.69 -9.31
C ALA A 39 -7.59 -20.19 -8.86
N PRO A 40 -8.62 -19.33 -8.77
CA PRO A 40 -9.93 -19.77 -8.33
C PRO A 40 -10.56 -20.70 -9.37
N ARG A 41 -11.04 -21.84 -8.90
CA ARG A 41 -11.88 -22.76 -9.67
C ARG A 41 -13.10 -22.01 -10.19
N HIS A 42 -13.40 -22.20 -11.48
CA HIS A 42 -14.60 -21.70 -12.14
C HIS A 42 -15.86 -22.00 -11.32
N PHE A 43 -16.46 -20.96 -10.74
CA PHE A 43 -17.84 -21.02 -10.26
C PHE A 43 -18.77 -20.83 -11.45
N SER A 44 -19.68 -21.80 -11.62
CA SER A 44 -20.62 -21.86 -12.73
C SER A 44 -21.53 -20.63 -12.73
N ALA A 45 -21.42 -19.81 -13.78
CA ALA A 45 -22.25 -18.62 -13.95
C ALA A 45 -23.70 -19.02 -14.27
N ALA A 46 -24.61 -18.80 -13.33
CA ALA A 46 -26.04 -18.82 -13.61
C ALA A 46 -26.36 -17.75 -14.67
N HIS A 47 -27.04 -18.14 -15.75
CA HIS A 47 -27.48 -17.24 -16.81
C HIS A 47 -28.45 -16.18 -16.28
N HIS A 48 -28.00 -14.91 -16.28
CA HIS A 48 -28.88 -13.76 -16.11
C HIS A 48 -29.36 -13.24 -17.48
N PRO A 49 -30.65 -12.91 -17.65
CA PRO A 49 -31.16 -12.34 -18.89
C PRO A 49 -30.63 -10.90 -19.06
N ARG A 50 -29.85 -10.68 -20.11
CA ARG A 50 -29.31 -9.36 -20.51
C ARG A 50 -30.25 -8.70 -21.52
N ASP A 51 -30.68 -7.48 -21.22
CA ASP A 51 -30.44 -6.27 -22.05
C ASP A 51 -31.35 -5.06 -21.73
N SER A 52 -32.41 -5.21 -20.93
CA SER A 52 -33.30 -4.08 -20.56
C SER A 52 -32.99 -3.42 -19.19
N ALA A 53 -32.42 -4.16 -18.24
CA ALA A 53 -32.14 -3.66 -16.88
C ALA A 53 -30.91 -2.74 -16.77
N SER A 54 -29.96 -2.84 -17.71
CA SER A 54 -28.69 -2.09 -17.68
C SER A 54 -28.89 -0.59 -17.99
N HIS A 55 -29.83 -0.26 -18.88
CA HIS A 55 -30.15 1.12 -19.23
C HIS A 55 -30.88 1.85 -18.10
N HIS A 56 -31.86 1.21 -17.43
CA HIS A 56 -32.55 1.81 -16.29
C HIS A 56 -31.64 2.07 -15.09
N SER A 57 -30.72 1.16 -14.78
CA SER A 57 -29.74 1.33 -13.70
C SER A 57 -28.76 2.49 -13.97
N ARG A 58 -28.31 2.64 -15.24
CA ARG A 58 -27.42 3.74 -15.64
C ARG A 58 -28.08 5.11 -15.55
N HIS A 59 -29.33 5.25 -15.99
CA HIS A 59 -30.06 6.52 -15.89
C HIS A 59 -30.30 6.92 -14.42
N ARG A 60 -30.75 5.99 -13.57
CA ARG A 60 -30.92 6.25 -12.14
C ARG A 60 -29.61 6.66 -11.46
N THR A 61 -28.50 6.05 -11.83
CA THR A 61 -27.18 6.41 -11.29
C THR A 61 -26.73 7.81 -11.74
N GLN A 62 -27.04 8.21 -12.98
CA GLN A 62 -26.66 9.54 -13.48
C GLN A 62 -27.34 10.69 -12.73
N ASP A 63 -28.62 10.52 -12.35
CA ASP A 63 -29.40 11.52 -11.64
C ASP A 63 -29.05 11.62 -10.14
N GLU A 64 -28.62 10.51 -9.55
CA GLU A 64 -28.24 10.45 -8.13
C GLU A 64 -26.85 11.06 -7.83
N VAL A 65 -25.93 11.05 -8.81
CA VAL A 65 -24.56 11.56 -8.62
C VAL A 65 -24.53 13.04 -8.19
N PRO A 66 -25.19 13.99 -8.87
CA PRO A 66 -25.20 15.39 -8.45
C PRO A 66 -25.82 15.60 -7.05
N ARG A 67 -26.84 14.81 -6.71
CA ARG A 67 -27.50 14.88 -5.39
C ARG A 67 -26.57 14.40 -4.28
N LEU A 68 -25.86 13.30 -4.51
CA LEU A 68 -24.91 12.72 -3.55
C LEU A 68 -23.63 13.54 -3.43
N ALA A 69 -23.09 14.05 -4.53
CA ALA A 69 -21.88 14.87 -4.55
C ALA A 69 -22.06 16.25 -3.87
N LYS A 70 -23.30 16.71 -3.67
CA LYS A 70 -23.60 17.92 -2.88
C LYS A 70 -23.54 17.68 -1.37
N LYS A 71 -23.59 16.42 -0.91
CA LYS A 71 -23.49 16.10 0.52
C LYS A 71 -22.06 16.31 1.01
N PRO A 72 -21.88 16.79 2.26
CA PRO A 72 -20.55 16.94 2.85
C PRO A 72 -19.87 15.58 2.98
N LEU A 73 -18.55 15.56 2.78
CA LEU A 73 -17.73 14.39 3.06
C LEU A 73 -17.51 14.30 4.57
N HIS A 74 -17.69 13.10 5.12
CA HIS A 74 -17.32 12.83 6.50
C HIS A 74 -15.80 12.61 6.57
N PRO A 75 -15.04 13.45 7.28
CA PRO A 75 -13.62 13.21 7.49
C PRO A 75 -13.45 11.95 8.34
N LEU A 76 -12.77 10.94 7.82
CA LEU A 76 -12.59 9.69 8.55
C LEU A 76 -11.61 9.94 9.70
N SER A 77 -12.06 9.71 10.93
CA SER A 77 -11.19 9.71 12.09
C SER A 77 -10.79 8.27 12.43
N LEU A 78 -9.76 8.12 13.26
CA LEU A 78 -9.48 6.83 13.85
C LEU A 78 -10.64 6.31 14.71
N ALA A 79 -11.25 7.18 15.52
CA ALA A 79 -12.36 6.81 16.39
C ALA A 79 -13.47 6.12 15.60
N ASP A 80 -13.70 6.54 14.34
CA ASP A 80 -14.66 5.89 13.45
C ASP A 80 -14.33 4.44 13.08
N LEU A 81 -13.04 4.10 13.01
CA LEU A 81 -12.58 2.75 12.64
C LEU A 81 -12.64 1.79 13.84
N ILE A 82 -12.42 2.30 15.06
CA ILE A 82 -12.34 1.48 16.28
C ILE A 82 -13.62 1.47 17.12
N LYS A 83 -14.57 2.39 16.89
CA LYS A 83 -15.80 2.54 17.72
C LYS A 83 -16.66 1.29 17.86
N HIS A 84 -16.56 0.35 16.92
CA HIS A 84 -17.33 -0.89 16.96
C HIS A 84 -16.75 -1.93 17.93
N GLY A 85 -15.51 -1.73 18.41
CA GLY A 85 -14.86 -2.58 19.41
C GLY A 85 -13.96 -3.66 18.81
N ARG A 86 -13.43 -4.51 19.69
CA ARG A 86 -12.56 -5.64 19.31
C ARG A 86 -13.41 -6.85 18.89
N PRO A 87 -13.06 -7.52 17.79
CA PRO A 87 -13.68 -8.80 17.43
C PRO A 87 -13.52 -9.87 18.53
N PRO A 88 -14.44 -10.85 18.64
CA PRO A 88 -15.66 -10.97 17.84
C PRO A 88 -16.70 -9.93 18.23
N LEU A 89 -17.30 -9.29 17.23
CA LEU A 89 -18.30 -8.27 17.44
C LEU A 89 -19.67 -8.86 17.74
N SER A 90 -20.48 -8.13 18.51
CA SER A 90 -21.90 -8.42 18.63
C SER A 90 -22.63 -8.17 17.31
N ALA A 91 -23.77 -8.82 17.10
CA ALA A 91 -24.60 -8.61 15.92
C ALA A 91 -24.95 -7.13 15.71
N GLU A 92 -25.31 -6.39 16.77
CA GLU A 92 -25.62 -4.96 16.65
C GLU A 92 -24.38 -4.12 16.28
N ALA A 93 -23.20 -4.48 16.78
CA ALA A 93 -21.95 -3.78 16.42
C ALA A 93 -21.58 -4.01 14.94
N LEU A 94 -21.80 -5.21 14.39
CA LEU A 94 -21.63 -5.49 12.96
C LEU A 94 -22.64 -4.70 12.11
N LEU A 95 -23.91 -4.70 12.49
CA LEU A 95 -24.95 -3.92 11.81
C LEU A 95 -24.64 -2.42 11.85
N ALA A 96 -24.17 -1.90 12.99
CA ALA A 96 -23.73 -0.53 13.13
C ALA A 96 -22.55 -0.22 12.20
N SER A 97 -21.56 -1.12 12.09
CA SER A 97 -20.45 -0.99 11.15
C SER A 97 -20.93 -0.97 9.70
N ALA A 98 -21.87 -1.85 9.33
CA ALA A 98 -22.43 -1.91 7.98
C ALA A 98 -23.18 -0.62 7.60
N ARG A 99 -24.06 -0.15 8.50
CA ARG A 99 -24.81 1.11 8.36
C ARG A 99 -23.87 2.30 8.25
N PHE A 100 -22.81 2.34 9.05
CA PHE A 100 -21.80 3.38 8.98
C PHE A 100 -21.09 3.38 7.61
N THR A 101 -20.63 2.23 7.13
CA THR A 101 -20.01 2.09 5.80
C THR A 101 -20.94 2.54 4.68
N LEU A 102 -22.21 2.11 4.72
CA LEU A 102 -23.24 2.50 3.74
C LEU A 102 -23.54 4.00 3.76
N SER A 103 -23.42 4.67 4.92
CA SER A 103 -23.60 6.12 5.02
C SER A 103 -22.51 6.91 4.29
N LEU A 104 -21.31 6.33 4.15
CA LEU A 104 -20.12 7.02 3.63
C LEU A 104 -19.84 6.73 2.15
N LEU A 105 -19.83 5.46 1.74
CA LEU A 105 -19.30 5.06 0.44
C LEU A 105 -20.05 5.67 -0.75
N PRO A 106 -21.41 5.68 -0.80
CA PRO A 106 -22.13 6.28 -1.94
C PRO A 106 -21.78 7.76 -2.15
N ILE A 107 -21.62 8.52 -1.07
CA ILE A 107 -21.24 9.93 -1.13
C ILE A 107 -19.81 10.05 -1.67
N ARG A 108 -18.87 9.27 -1.13
CA ARG A 108 -17.46 9.27 -1.57
C ARG A 108 -17.32 8.90 -3.04
N LEU A 109 -18.04 7.87 -3.52
CA LEU A 109 -18.03 7.48 -4.94
C LEU A 109 -18.64 8.56 -5.84
N ALA A 110 -19.76 9.18 -5.44
CA ALA A 110 -20.37 10.26 -6.22
C ALA A 110 -19.41 11.46 -6.39
N HIS A 111 -18.68 11.83 -5.31
CA HIS A 111 -17.62 12.84 -5.38
C HIS A 111 -16.49 12.45 -6.35
N ARG A 112 -16.11 11.17 -6.44
CA ARG A 112 -15.10 10.71 -7.41
C ARG A 112 -15.61 10.72 -8.85
N ILE A 113 -16.86 10.33 -9.08
CA ILE A 113 -17.50 10.44 -10.40
C ILE A 113 -17.55 11.91 -10.83
N GLN A 114 -17.93 12.83 -9.94
CA GLN A 114 -17.95 14.26 -10.24
C GLN A 114 -16.54 14.82 -10.52
N ALA A 115 -15.54 14.42 -9.74
CA ALA A 115 -14.14 14.83 -9.99
C ALA A 115 -13.66 14.38 -11.38
N LEU A 116 -13.98 13.15 -11.78
CA LEU A 116 -13.66 12.64 -13.13
C LEU A 116 -14.41 13.41 -14.22
N ARG A 117 -15.68 13.78 -14.01
CA ARG A 117 -16.46 14.59 -14.97
C ARG A 117 -15.92 16.01 -15.15
N ASN A 118 -15.23 16.54 -14.15
CA ASN A 118 -14.66 17.90 -14.18
C ASN A 118 -13.30 17.96 -14.91
N LEU A 119 -12.71 16.83 -15.30
CA LEU A 119 -11.52 16.81 -16.13
C LEU A 119 -11.84 17.27 -17.57
N PRO A 120 -10.84 17.78 -18.33
CA PRO A 120 -11.04 18.14 -19.73
C PRO A 120 -11.60 16.97 -20.54
N PHE A 121 -12.54 17.25 -21.46
CA PHE A 121 -13.24 16.20 -22.21
C PHE A 121 -12.30 15.22 -22.94
N ILE A 122 -11.20 15.75 -23.49
CA ILE A 122 -10.17 14.93 -24.17
C ILE A 122 -9.49 13.95 -23.20
N VAL A 123 -9.30 14.34 -21.95
CA VAL A 123 -8.72 13.51 -20.88
C VAL A 123 -9.71 12.43 -20.46
N VAL A 124 -10.97 12.79 -20.19
CA VAL A 124 -12.03 11.82 -19.82
C VAL A 124 -12.31 10.81 -20.95
N SER A 125 -12.06 11.21 -22.19
CA SER A 125 -12.26 10.35 -23.35
C SER A 125 -11.18 9.29 -23.54
N ASN A 126 -10.05 9.43 -22.84
CA ASN A 126 -9.01 8.41 -22.82
C ASN A 126 -9.57 7.05 -22.34
N PRO A 127 -9.26 5.92 -23.01
CA PRO A 127 -9.80 4.61 -22.64
C PRO A 127 -9.53 4.20 -21.19
N ASN A 128 -8.34 4.51 -20.66
CA ASN A 128 -7.95 4.17 -19.30
C ASN A 128 -8.74 5.01 -18.27
N ILE A 129 -8.85 6.32 -18.49
CA ILE A 129 -9.61 7.21 -17.60
C ILE A 129 -11.11 6.88 -17.66
N ARG A 130 -11.63 6.59 -18.85
CA ARG A 130 -13.02 6.14 -19.04
C ARG A 130 -13.30 4.80 -18.36
N LYS A 131 -12.36 3.85 -18.38
CA LYS A 131 -12.47 2.59 -17.64
C LYS A 131 -12.65 2.86 -16.14
N ILE A 132 -11.83 3.75 -15.56
CA ILE A 132 -11.96 4.12 -14.15
C ILE A 132 -13.28 4.82 -13.86
N TYR A 133 -13.71 5.74 -14.72
CA TYR A 133 -15.04 6.36 -14.62
C TYR A 133 -16.16 5.32 -14.60
N ASN A 134 -16.14 4.34 -15.51
CA ASN A 134 -17.12 3.27 -15.56
C ASN A 134 -17.09 2.39 -14.31
N ASN A 135 -15.91 2.08 -13.77
CA ASN A 135 -15.76 1.33 -12.52
C ASN A 135 -16.43 2.07 -11.35
N TYR A 136 -16.23 3.38 -11.22
CA TYR A 136 -16.90 4.17 -10.19
C TYR A 136 -18.42 4.23 -10.38
N GLN A 137 -18.90 4.35 -11.63
CA GLN A 137 -20.34 4.29 -11.92
C GLN A 137 -20.94 2.93 -11.55
N HIS A 138 -20.26 1.84 -11.90
CA HIS A 138 -20.67 0.47 -11.55
C HIS A 138 -20.77 0.32 -10.03
N SER A 139 -19.70 0.64 -9.30
CA SER A 139 -19.68 0.55 -7.83
C SER A 139 -20.73 1.43 -7.14
N LEU A 140 -21.05 2.60 -7.69
CA LEU A 140 -22.16 3.40 -7.14
C LEU A 140 -23.49 2.72 -7.41
N SER A 141 -23.71 2.21 -8.63
CA SER A 141 -24.96 1.54 -9.01
C SER A 141 -25.25 0.29 -8.17
N THR A 142 -24.21 -0.44 -7.72
CA THR A 142 -24.37 -1.59 -6.83
C THR A 142 -24.73 -1.18 -5.39
N LEU A 143 -24.34 0.02 -4.95
CA LEU A 143 -24.67 0.56 -3.62
C LEU A 143 -26.01 1.30 -3.56
N LEU A 144 -26.51 1.86 -4.66
CA LEU A 144 -27.78 2.60 -4.67
C LEU A 144 -29.00 1.81 -4.16
N PRO A 145 -29.17 0.50 -4.45
CA PRO A 145 -30.25 -0.31 -3.89
C PRO A 145 -30.25 -0.35 -2.35
N TRP A 146 -29.10 -0.15 -1.72
CA TRP A 146 -28.93 -0.16 -0.28
C TRP A 146 -29.21 1.20 0.37
N GLN A 147 -29.03 2.31 -0.35
CA GLN A 147 -29.10 3.67 0.21
C GLN A 147 -30.47 4.05 0.82
N GLY A 148 -31.55 3.36 0.43
CA GLY A 148 -32.89 3.53 1.00
C GLY A 148 -33.32 2.41 1.95
N ARG A 149 -32.42 1.45 2.22
CA ARG A 149 -32.66 0.32 3.12
C ARG A 149 -31.85 0.52 4.39
N THR A 150 -32.42 0.12 5.52
CA THR A 150 -31.64 0.00 6.76
C THR A 150 -31.19 -1.45 6.88
N ILE A 151 -29.88 -1.70 6.96
CA ILE A 151 -29.33 -3.03 7.20
C ILE A 151 -29.71 -3.42 8.63
N ASN A 152 -30.65 -4.36 8.78
CA ASN A 152 -31.32 -4.64 10.06
C ASN A 152 -31.16 -6.08 10.54
N ASN A 153 -30.62 -6.95 9.72
CA ASN A 153 -30.41 -8.36 10.02
C ASN A 153 -29.06 -8.82 9.45
N LEU A 154 -28.57 -9.95 9.95
CA LEU A 154 -27.27 -10.48 9.55
C LEU A 154 -27.24 -10.94 8.08
N ASP A 155 -28.36 -11.39 7.51
CA ASP A 155 -28.41 -11.78 6.10
C ASP A 155 -28.19 -10.58 5.16
N ASP A 156 -28.74 -9.41 5.51
CA ASP A 156 -28.48 -8.15 4.80
C ASP A 156 -27.03 -7.72 4.96
N GLU A 157 -26.43 -7.93 6.13
CA GLU A 157 -25.04 -7.58 6.40
C GLU A 157 -24.06 -8.48 5.62
N ILE A 158 -24.32 -9.79 5.53
CA ILE A 158 -23.54 -10.72 4.71
C ILE A 158 -23.58 -10.30 3.23
N ARG A 159 -24.79 -10.10 2.70
CA ARG A 159 -24.97 -9.64 1.30
C ARG A 159 -24.32 -8.28 1.04
N PHE A 160 -24.37 -7.38 2.01
CA PHE A 160 -23.72 -6.09 1.89
C PHE A 160 -22.19 -6.23 1.88
N THR A 161 -21.64 -7.12 2.71
CA THR A 161 -20.21 -7.44 2.75
C THR A 161 -19.71 -7.98 1.41
N GLU A 162 -20.49 -8.83 0.73
CA GLU A 162 -20.19 -9.31 -0.62
C GLU A 162 -20.09 -8.15 -1.64
N VAL A 163 -21.01 -7.20 -1.57
CA VAL A 163 -20.99 -6.00 -2.44
C VAL A 163 -19.75 -5.14 -2.16
N LEU A 164 -19.32 -5.04 -0.90
CA LEU A 164 -18.10 -4.32 -0.56
C LEU A 164 -16.85 -5.04 -1.05
N ALA A 165 -16.80 -6.37 -0.98
CA ALA A 165 -15.70 -7.16 -1.50
C ALA A 165 -15.57 -6.98 -3.03
N GLU A 166 -16.69 -7.00 -3.78
CA GLU A 166 -16.71 -6.68 -5.21
C GLU A 166 -16.20 -5.26 -5.49
N LEU A 167 -16.61 -4.29 -4.67
CA LEU A 167 -16.16 -2.90 -4.78
C LEU A 167 -14.64 -2.79 -4.59
N VAL A 168 -14.08 -3.37 -3.53
CA VAL A 168 -12.63 -3.34 -3.26
C VAL A 168 -11.86 -3.97 -4.41
N GLN A 169 -12.34 -5.12 -4.92
CA GLN A 169 -11.72 -5.83 -6.05
C GLN A 169 -11.78 -5.04 -7.36
N THR A 170 -12.91 -4.41 -7.67
CA THR A 170 -13.12 -3.60 -8.89
C THR A 170 -12.13 -2.43 -8.99
N HIS A 171 -11.66 -1.92 -7.86
CA HIS A 171 -10.77 -0.76 -7.77
C HIS A 171 -9.32 -1.12 -7.43
N THR A 172 -8.91 -2.40 -7.52
CA THR A 172 -7.53 -2.82 -7.25
C THR A 172 -6.54 -2.13 -8.18
N ASP A 173 -6.77 -2.16 -9.49
CA ASP A 173 -5.85 -1.60 -10.51
C ASP A 173 -6.09 -0.11 -10.84
N THR A 174 -6.82 0.64 -10.00
CA THR A 174 -7.14 2.04 -10.30
C THR A 174 -5.91 2.92 -10.51
N ILE A 175 -4.88 2.76 -9.68
CA ILE A 175 -3.65 3.58 -9.72
C ILE A 175 -2.89 3.37 -11.04
N PRO A 176 -2.49 2.14 -11.42
CA PRO A 176 -1.74 1.94 -12.66
C PRO A 176 -2.55 2.33 -13.91
N ILE A 177 -3.86 2.08 -13.93
CA ILE A 177 -4.72 2.48 -15.05
C ILE A 177 -4.79 4.01 -15.16
N LEU A 178 -4.98 4.72 -14.05
CA LEU A 178 -4.97 6.20 -14.07
C LEU A 178 -3.60 6.74 -14.50
N ALA A 179 -2.52 6.15 -14.00
CA ALA A 179 -1.17 6.56 -14.36
C ALA A 179 -0.93 6.49 -15.87
N ARG A 180 -1.32 5.36 -16.49
CA ARG A 180 -1.28 5.19 -17.94
C ARG A 180 -2.15 6.21 -18.67
N GLY A 181 -3.38 6.43 -18.22
CA GLY A 181 -4.31 7.39 -18.83
C GLY A 181 -3.79 8.82 -18.82
N PHE A 182 -3.19 9.27 -17.71
CA PHE A 182 -2.60 10.61 -17.63
C PHE A 182 -1.31 10.74 -18.42
N LEU A 183 -0.49 9.68 -18.48
CA LEU A 183 0.70 9.65 -19.33
C LEU A 183 0.33 9.84 -20.81
N GLU A 184 -0.68 9.13 -21.30
CA GLU A 184 -1.21 9.27 -22.67
C GLU A 184 -1.80 10.67 -22.92
N CYS A 185 -2.32 11.32 -21.88
CA CYS A 185 -2.92 12.65 -21.97
C CYS A 185 -1.94 13.80 -21.68
N ARG A 186 -0.64 13.57 -21.49
CA ARG A 186 0.34 14.58 -21.05
C ARG A 186 0.42 15.85 -21.91
N LYS A 187 0.00 15.77 -23.18
CA LYS A 187 -0.04 16.91 -24.12
C LYS A 187 -1.28 17.79 -23.94
N TYR A 188 -2.30 17.32 -23.22
CA TYR A 188 -3.63 17.92 -23.15
C TYR A 188 -4.03 18.39 -21.74
N ILE A 189 -3.18 18.14 -20.74
CA ILE A 189 -3.37 18.57 -19.35
C ILE A 189 -2.01 18.89 -18.74
N SER A 190 -1.94 19.94 -17.93
CA SER A 190 -0.68 20.33 -17.31
C SER A 190 -0.27 19.34 -16.20
N ALA A 191 1.04 19.18 -15.98
CA ALA A 191 1.55 18.32 -14.91
C ALA A 191 1.07 18.75 -13.51
N ALA A 192 0.86 20.06 -13.30
CA ALA A 192 0.32 20.61 -12.06
C ALA A 192 -1.13 20.19 -11.84
N GLU A 193 -1.98 20.23 -12.86
CA GLU A 193 -3.38 19.78 -12.77
C GLU A 193 -3.48 18.28 -12.57
N VAL A 194 -2.66 17.49 -13.27
CA VAL A 194 -2.57 16.03 -13.05
C VAL A 194 -2.18 15.73 -11.60
N THR A 195 -1.17 16.44 -11.09
CA THR A 195 -0.70 16.24 -9.71
C THR A 195 -1.79 16.58 -8.69
N ARG A 196 -2.46 17.72 -8.86
CA ARG A 196 -3.59 18.12 -8.00
C ARG A 196 -4.71 17.09 -8.03
N PHE A 197 -5.11 16.64 -9.23
CA PHE A 197 -6.15 15.64 -9.37
C PHE A 197 -5.77 14.31 -8.71
N LEU A 198 -4.55 13.82 -8.95
CA LEU A 198 -4.09 12.54 -8.40
C LEU A 198 -3.94 12.59 -6.88
N ASP A 199 -3.39 13.67 -6.30
CA ASP A 199 -3.33 13.86 -4.86
C ASP A 199 -4.73 13.72 -4.22
N GLU A 200 -5.72 14.43 -4.75
CA GLU A 200 -7.11 14.36 -4.27
C GLU A 200 -7.74 12.98 -4.53
N HIS A 201 -7.52 12.41 -5.72
CA HIS A 201 -8.12 11.14 -6.13
C HIS A 201 -7.61 9.98 -5.29
N LEU A 202 -6.30 9.91 -5.09
CA LEU A 202 -5.63 8.84 -4.35
C LEU A 202 -5.98 8.91 -2.87
N ARG A 203 -5.98 10.09 -2.25
CA ARG A 203 -6.38 10.26 -0.83
C ARG A 203 -7.84 9.86 -0.60
N ALA A 204 -8.74 10.26 -1.50
CA ALA A 204 -10.14 9.85 -1.43
C ALA A 204 -10.32 8.33 -1.61
N ARG A 205 -9.53 7.71 -2.51
CA ARG A 205 -9.52 6.25 -2.72
C ARG A 205 -9.01 5.51 -1.49
N ILE A 206 -7.90 5.96 -0.88
CA ILE A 206 -7.33 5.37 0.35
C ILE A 206 -8.42 5.30 1.43
N GLY A 207 -9.10 6.41 1.71
CA GLY A 207 -10.14 6.43 2.74
C GLY A 207 -11.38 5.59 2.40
N THR A 208 -11.81 5.59 1.13
CA THR A 208 -12.96 4.78 0.69
C THR A 208 -12.66 3.28 0.82
N ARG A 209 -11.46 2.87 0.40
CA ARG A 209 -10.99 1.49 0.50
C ARG A 209 -10.82 1.07 1.95
N LEU A 210 -10.23 1.92 2.78
CA LEU A 210 -10.03 1.67 4.22
C LEU A 210 -11.35 1.41 4.97
N VAL A 211 -12.40 2.21 4.71
CA VAL A 211 -13.72 2.00 5.34
C VAL A 211 -14.34 0.67 4.90
N ALA A 212 -14.25 0.32 3.62
CA ALA A 212 -14.77 -0.94 3.10
C ALA A 212 -14.01 -2.14 3.69
N GLU A 213 -12.68 -2.12 3.62
CA GLU A 213 -11.82 -3.18 4.16
C GLU A 213 -11.97 -3.34 5.68
N GLN A 214 -12.17 -2.24 6.42
CA GLN A 214 -12.42 -2.32 7.86
C GLN A 214 -13.68 -3.13 8.17
N HIS A 215 -14.81 -2.84 7.50
CA HIS A 215 -16.03 -3.59 7.73
C HIS A 215 -15.88 -5.05 7.32
N ILE A 216 -15.27 -5.32 6.16
CA ILE A 216 -15.01 -6.67 5.68
C ILE A 216 -14.17 -7.46 6.70
N ALA A 217 -13.10 -6.88 7.22
CA ALA A 217 -12.24 -7.54 8.21
C ALA A 217 -12.98 -7.77 9.55
N LEU A 218 -13.82 -6.82 9.99
CA LEU A 218 -14.64 -6.98 11.19
C LEU A 218 -15.70 -8.09 11.03
N HIS A 219 -16.31 -8.20 9.86
CA HIS A 219 -17.24 -9.28 9.52
C HIS A 219 -16.57 -10.66 9.63
N PHE A 220 -15.44 -10.84 8.93
CA PHE A 220 -14.74 -12.12 8.91
C PHE A 220 -14.12 -12.51 10.25
N SER A 221 -13.67 -11.55 11.05
CA SER A 221 -13.15 -11.81 12.39
C SER A 221 -14.24 -12.08 13.44
N SER A 222 -15.51 -11.87 13.10
CA SER A 222 -16.65 -12.06 14.00
C SER A 222 -17.53 -13.26 13.64
N THR A 223 -17.26 -13.94 12.50
CA THR A 223 -18.02 -15.12 12.06
C THR A 223 -17.34 -16.41 12.53
N PRO A 224 -18.00 -17.22 13.39
CA PRO A 224 -17.49 -18.54 13.76
C PRO A 224 -17.58 -19.46 12.55
N HIS A 225 -16.47 -20.11 12.16
CA HIS A 225 -16.35 -21.09 11.05
C HIS A 225 -16.03 -20.58 9.64
N PHE A 226 -15.57 -19.34 9.47
CA PHE A 226 -15.13 -18.89 8.15
C PHE A 226 -13.66 -19.26 7.88
N ASP A 227 -13.35 -19.67 6.64
CA ASP A 227 -11.99 -19.95 6.16
C ASP A 227 -11.20 -18.62 6.04
N PRO A 228 -10.12 -18.41 6.81
CA PRO A 228 -9.32 -17.20 6.74
C PRO A 228 -8.80 -16.86 5.33
N GLY A 229 -8.64 -17.87 4.46
CA GLY A 229 -8.20 -17.72 3.07
C GLY A 229 -9.26 -17.16 2.12
N ALA A 230 -10.54 -17.15 2.51
CA ALA A 230 -11.63 -16.61 1.70
C ALA A 230 -11.93 -15.13 1.96
N SER A 231 -11.26 -14.51 2.94
CA SER A 231 -11.34 -13.06 3.16
C SER A 231 -10.43 -12.33 2.16
N PRO A 232 -10.92 -11.28 1.47
CA PRO A 232 -10.07 -10.46 0.59
C PRO A 232 -9.09 -9.59 1.38
N THR A 233 -9.19 -9.57 2.72
CA THR A 233 -8.27 -8.88 3.63
C THR A 233 -7.59 -9.90 4.54
N PRO A 234 -6.27 -9.80 4.80
CA PRO A 234 -5.63 -10.65 5.80
C PRO A 234 -6.39 -10.53 7.13
N CYS A 235 -6.90 -11.67 7.63
CA CYS A 235 -7.56 -11.77 8.93
C CYS A 235 -6.63 -12.57 9.84
N PRO A 236 -5.67 -11.93 10.53
CA PRO A 236 -4.77 -12.67 11.40
C PRO A 236 -5.56 -13.19 12.59
N GLU A 237 -5.33 -14.44 12.99
CA GLU A 237 -5.91 -15.06 14.19
C GLU A 237 -5.38 -14.43 15.51
N HIS A 238 -4.87 -13.20 15.46
CA HIS A 238 -4.13 -12.56 16.54
C HIS A 238 -5.00 -11.59 17.34
N PRO A 239 -4.88 -11.58 18.67
CA PRO A 239 -5.66 -10.71 19.57
C PRO A 239 -5.37 -9.21 19.39
N ASN A 240 -4.36 -8.86 18.59
CA ASN A 240 -3.91 -7.50 18.39
C ASN A 240 -4.60 -6.80 17.21
N TYR A 241 -5.53 -7.44 16.50
CA TYR A 241 -6.20 -6.85 15.34
C TYR A 241 -7.60 -6.31 15.66
N ILE A 242 -7.90 -5.13 15.14
CA ILE A 242 -9.24 -4.53 15.10
C ILE A 242 -9.56 -4.21 13.65
N GLY A 243 -10.19 -5.16 12.96
CA GLY A 243 -10.35 -5.11 11.51
C GLY A 243 -8.97 -5.06 10.83
N VAL A 244 -8.70 -4.02 10.05
CA VAL A 244 -7.42 -3.85 9.34
C VAL A 244 -6.31 -3.21 10.19
N ILE A 245 -6.62 -2.78 11.42
CA ILE A 245 -5.67 -2.10 12.31
C ILE A 245 -4.97 -3.16 13.17
N ASN A 246 -3.63 -3.16 13.16
CA ASN A 246 -2.84 -3.89 14.15
C ASN A 246 -2.49 -2.92 15.28
N THR A 247 -2.95 -3.24 16.49
CA THR A 247 -2.75 -2.43 17.71
C THR A 247 -1.33 -2.46 18.25
N ALA A 248 -0.51 -3.43 17.83
CA ALA A 248 0.88 -3.59 18.22
C ALA A 248 1.75 -3.93 17.00
N LEU A 249 1.64 -3.14 15.94
CA LEU A 249 2.44 -3.31 14.73
C LEU A 249 3.92 -3.06 15.05
N ARG A 250 4.77 -4.04 14.76
CA ARG A 250 6.23 -3.91 14.83
C ARG A 250 6.77 -3.53 13.46
N PRO A 251 7.30 -2.29 13.26
CA PRO A 251 7.80 -1.87 11.95
C PRO A 251 8.97 -2.72 11.45
N ALA A 252 9.84 -3.18 12.34
CA ALA A 252 11.03 -3.96 11.98
C ALA A 252 10.66 -5.22 11.17
N THR A 253 9.61 -5.94 11.57
CA THR A 253 9.15 -7.12 10.83
C THR A 253 8.65 -6.79 9.44
N THR A 254 7.87 -5.71 9.30
CA THR A 254 7.39 -5.26 7.98
C THR A 254 8.57 -4.84 7.10
N ILE A 255 9.53 -4.11 7.66
CA ILE A 255 10.74 -3.68 6.95
C ILE A 255 11.56 -4.89 6.47
N ASP A 256 11.77 -5.90 7.31
CA ASP A 256 12.51 -7.10 6.92
C ASP A 256 11.81 -7.89 5.80
N SER A 257 10.48 -8.05 5.89
CA SER A 257 9.70 -8.70 4.84
C SER A 257 9.77 -7.92 3.52
N CYS A 258 9.57 -6.60 3.55
CA CYS A 258 9.68 -5.74 2.37
C CYS A 258 11.12 -5.74 1.81
N GLY A 259 12.12 -5.69 2.68
CA GLY A 259 13.53 -5.73 2.29
C GLY A 259 13.90 -7.03 1.60
N GLY A 260 13.45 -8.17 2.12
CA GLY A 260 13.63 -9.48 1.49
C GLY A 260 13.01 -9.53 0.09
N PHE A 261 11.75 -9.13 -0.01
CA PHE A 261 11.03 -9.09 -1.29
C PHE A 261 11.71 -8.16 -2.31
N VAL A 262 12.10 -6.94 -1.92
CA VAL A 262 12.75 -5.99 -2.83
C VAL A 262 14.16 -6.44 -3.19
N ALA A 263 14.88 -7.11 -2.28
CA ALA A 263 16.18 -7.69 -2.57
C ALA A 263 16.08 -8.81 -3.61
N ASP A 264 15.05 -9.67 -3.54
CA ASP A 264 14.78 -10.70 -4.55
C ASP A 264 14.57 -10.07 -5.94
N ILE A 265 13.84 -8.96 -6.02
CA ILE A 265 13.64 -8.21 -7.27
C ILE A 265 14.97 -7.70 -7.81
N CYS A 266 15.82 -7.11 -6.95
CA CYS A 266 17.12 -6.60 -7.37
C CYS A 266 18.05 -7.71 -7.86
N GLU A 267 18.02 -8.86 -7.20
CA GLU A 267 18.80 -10.03 -7.57
C GLU A 267 18.37 -10.56 -8.94
N LEU A 268 17.06 -10.61 -9.20
CA LEU A 268 16.53 -11.02 -10.50
C LEU A 268 16.86 -10.03 -11.62
N GLN A 269 16.76 -8.72 -11.37
CA GLN A 269 16.91 -7.67 -12.39
C GLN A 269 18.37 -7.29 -12.67
N TYR A 270 19.19 -7.23 -11.63
CA TYR A 270 20.57 -6.73 -11.71
C TYR A 270 21.62 -7.79 -11.35
N GLY A 271 21.21 -9.00 -10.96
CA GLY A 271 22.14 -10.04 -10.50
C GLY A 271 22.77 -9.76 -9.14
N VAL A 272 22.31 -8.73 -8.42
CA VAL A 272 22.88 -8.31 -7.13
C VAL A 272 21.77 -8.16 -6.10
N ARG A 273 21.96 -8.79 -4.94
CA ARG A 273 21.06 -8.72 -3.79
C ARG A 273 21.57 -7.72 -2.74
N PRO A 274 20.95 -6.53 -2.60
CA PRO A 274 21.36 -5.55 -1.58
C PRO A 274 21.15 -6.08 -0.17
N GLN A 275 21.99 -5.61 0.76
CA GLN A 275 21.86 -5.89 2.18
C GLN A 275 21.30 -4.66 2.90
N TRP A 276 20.60 -4.88 4.01
CA TRP A 276 20.12 -3.82 4.89
C TRP A 276 20.37 -4.17 6.35
N VAL A 277 20.44 -3.14 7.20
CA VAL A 277 20.59 -3.29 8.65
C VAL A 277 19.57 -2.42 9.36
N ILE A 278 18.87 -3.00 10.34
CA ILE A 278 17.92 -2.27 11.19
C ILE A 278 18.61 -1.89 12.51
N ASN A 279 18.65 -0.59 12.80
CA ASN A 279 19.23 0.01 14.00
C ASN A 279 18.19 0.85 14.76
N GLY A 280 18.55 1.32 15.95
CA GLY A 280 17.68 2.12 16.81
C GLY A 280 16.86 1.23 17.75
N SER A 281 15.53 1.35 17.72
CA SER A 281 14.61 0.61 18.59
C SER A 281 13.72 -0.36 17.78
N PRO A 282 14.26 -1.52 17.35
CA PRO A 282 13.51 -2.49 16.51
C PRO A 282 12.30 -3.11 17.22
N ASP A 283 12.29 -3.11 18.55
CA ASP A 283 11.18 -3.62 19.37
C ASP A 283 10.01 -2.63 19.50
N THR A 284 10.11 -1.44 18.89
CA THR A 284 9.04 -0.45 18.90
C THR A 284 7.76 -1.04 18.31
N THR A 285 6.65 -0.86 19.01
CA THR A 285 5.31 -1.17 18.51
C THR A 285 4.42 0.06 18.59
N PHE A 286 3.49 0.16 17.65
CA PHE A 286 2.48 1.21 17.61
C PHE A 286 1.24 0.70 16.87
N ALA A 287 0.08 1.30 17.11
CA ALA A 287 -1.11 0.92 16.39
C ALA A 287 -1.11 1.55 14.99
N PHE A 288 -1.27 0.76 13.93
CA PHE A 288 -1.28 1.27 12.56
C PHE A 288 -1.91 0.26 11.59
N VAL A 289 -2.17 0.69 10.35
CA VAL A 289 -2.65 -0.18 9.26
C VAL A 289 -1.45 -0.84 8.57
N PRO A 290 -1.22 -2.16 8.73
CA PRO A 290 0.00 -2.81 8.25
C PRO A 290 0.20 -2.68 6.73
N MET A 291 -0.87 -2.82 5.94
CA MET A 291 -0.81 -2.71 4.48
C MET A 291 -0.32 -1.33 4.00
N HIS A 292 -0.62 -0.26 4.76
CA HIS A 292 -0.14 1.08 4.43
C HIS A 292 1.37 1.20 4.67
N LEU A 293 1.86 0.66 5.79
CA LEU A 293 3.29 0.64 6.09
C LEU A 293 4.05 -0.19 5.04
N GLU A 294 3.53 -1.38 4.73
CA GLU A 294 4.11 -2.28 3.72
C GLU A 294 4.23 -1.61 2.35
N TYR A 295 3.18 -0.92 1.89
CA TYR A 295 3.23 -0.16 0.64
C TYR A 295 4.33 0.90 0.65
N ILE A 296 4.33 1.78 1.67
CA ILE A 296 5.29 2.88 1.78
C ILE A 296 6.72 2.33 1.81
N VAL A 297 6.98 1.36 2.68
CA VAL A 297 8.32 0.80 2.88
C VAL A 297 8.81 0.08 1.62
N THR A 298 7.94 -0.68 0.94
CA THR A 298 8.30 -1.34 -0.33
C THR A 298 8.72 -0.32 -1.38
N GLU A 299 7.98 0.77 -1.57
CA GLU A 299 8.35 1.82 -2.54
C GLU A 299 9.65 2.55 -2.17
N LEU A 300 9.84 2.88 -0.89
CA LEU A 300 11.07 3.53 -0.43
C LEU A 300 12.30 2.62 -0.56
N LEU A 301 12.16 1.34 -0.23
CA LEU A 301 13.23 0.36 -0.36
C LEU A 301 13.56 0.09 -1.82
N LYS A 302 12.57 0.01 -2.74
CA LYS A 302 12.86 -0.08 -4.18
C LYS A 302 13.75 1.06 -4.65
N ASN A 303 13.44 2.29 -4.25
CA ASN A 303 14.25 3.46 -4.62
C ASN A 303 15.67 3.39 -4.05
N ALA A 304 15.82 3.09 -2.76
CA ALA A 304 17.12 3.00 -2.09
C ALA A 304 17.99 1.86 -2.65
N PHE A 305 17.37 0.69 -2.86
CA PHE A 305 18.04 -0.51 -3.36
C PHE A 305 18.49 -0.29 -4.81
N ARG A 306 17.59 0.22 -5.65
CA ARG A 306 17.89 0.58 -7.04
C ARG A 306 19.07 1.55 -7.12
N ALA A 307 18.99 2.68 -6.41
CA ALA A 307 20.05 3.70 -6.44
C ALA A 307 21.40 3.12 -5.98
N THR A 308 21.39 2.26 -4.95
CA THR A 308 22.61 1.59 -4.46
C THR A 308 23.20 0.63 -5.49
N VAL A 309 22.36 -0.17 -6.16
CA VAL A 309 22.79 -1.16 -7.16
C VAL A 309 23.30 -0.48 -8.43
N GLU A 310 22.57 0.51 -8.96
CA GLU A 310 22.95 1.24 -10.18
C GLU A 310 24.27 2.02 -10.01
N ASN A 311 24.60 2.44 -8.79
CA ASN A 311 25.88 3.10 -8.48
C ASN A 311 27.00 2.13 -8.06
N GLY A 312 26.78 0.81 -8.12
CA GLY A 312 27.80 -0.19 -7.76
C GLY A 312 28.15 -0.22 -6.26
N MET A 313 27.29 0.33 -5.41
CA MET A 313 27.50 0.48 -3.96
C MET A 313 26.89 -0.66 -3.14
N SER A 314 26.54 -1.79 -3.77
CA SER A 314 25.84 -2.93 -3.15
C SER A 314 26.59 -3.62 -2.00
N ARG A 315 27.87 -3.29 -1.78
CA ARG A 315 28.65 -3.77 -0.62
C ARG A 315 28.31 -3.03 0.67
N GLU A 316 27.81 -1.81 0.55
CA GLU A 316 27.39 -0.98 1.69
C GLU A 316 25.94 -1.28 2.00
N PRO A 317 25.61 -1.75 3.22
CA PRO A 317 24.25 -2.06 3.58
C PRO A 317 23.43 -0.78 3.73
N ILE A 318 22.17 -0.84 3.32
CA ILE A 318 21.21 0.24 3.52
C ILE A 318 20.85 0.30 5.01
N ALA A 319 21.07 1.45 5.62
CA ALA A 319 20.90 1.63 7.05
C ALA A 319 19.49 2.13 7.35
N ILE A 320 18.70 1.32 8.05
CA ILE A 320 17.33 1.63 8.43
C ILE A 320 17.30 1.88 9.93
N THR A 321 16.92 3.08 10.36
CA THR A 321 16.88 3.47 11.78
C THR A 321 15.43 3.67 12.20
N ILE A 322 14.98 2.92 13.21
CA ILE A 322 13.65 3.04 13.81
C ILE A 322 13.78 3.82 15.11
N ALA A 323 13.04 4.91 15.24
CA ALA A 323 12.97 5.73 16.45
C ALA A 323 11.51 5.91 16.88
N PRO A 324 11.14 5.54 18.13
CA PRO A 324 9.80 5.80 18.64
C PRO A 324 9.59 7.30 18.79
N GLN A 325 8.41 7.79 18.41
CA GLN A 325 8.01 9.17 18.64
C GLN A 325 7.06 9.20 19.85
N PRO A 326 7.43 9.89 20.94
CA PRO A 326 6.54 10.02 22.09
C PRO A 326 5.28 10.83 21.72
N PRO A 327 4.16 10.65 22.45
CA PRO A 327 2.98 11.50 22.33
C PRO A 327 3.32 12.99 22.49
N ASP A 328 2.71 13.85 21.68
CA ASP A 328 2.89 15.30 21.76
C ASP A 328 2.20 15.81 23.05
N THR A 329 2.88 15.78 24.19
CA THR A 329 2.34 16.09 25.53
C THR A 329 2.35 17.58 25.89
N ILE A 330 2.52 18.50 24.93
CA ILE A 330 2.61 19.93 25.24
C ILE A 330 1.22 20.58 25.18
N PRO A 331 0.67 21.08 26.29
CA PRO A 331 -0.57 21.85 26.26
C PRO A 331 -0.35 23.12 25.44
N HIS A 332 -1.28 23.41 24.53
CA HIS A 332 -1.36 24.66 23.76
C HIS A 332 -1.55 25.87 24.71
N ASN A 333 -0.49 26.29 25.39
CA ASN A 333 -0.40 27.58 26.05
C ASN A 333 1.07 27.95 26.24
N GLY A 334 1.64 28.57 25.22
CA GLY A 334 3.02 29.05 25.26
C GLY A 334 3.67 28.96 23.90
N SER A 335 4.03 30.11 23.35
CA SER A 335 4.89 30.26 22.18
C SER A 335 6.18 29.42 22.34
N VAL A 336 6.27 28.30 21.63
CA VAL A 336 7.51 27.51 21.54
C VAL A 336 7.79 27.19 20.07
N SER A 337 9.04 27.49 19.72
CA SER A 337 9.79 27.33 18.48
C SER A 337 9.31 26.26 17.49
N THR A 338 9.12 26.71 16.25
CA THR A 338 8.85 26.00 15.00
C THR A 338 9.93 24.99 14.56
N GLU A 339 10.73 24.41 15.46
CA GLU A 339 11.95 23.67 15.10
C GLU A 339 11.78 22.15 14.91
N SER A 340 10.61 21.55 15.21
CA SER A 340 10.40 20.10 15.06
C SER A 340 9.26 19.70 14.09
N ARG A 341 8.60 20.69 13.48
CA ARG A 341 7.75 20.46 12.31
C ARG A 341 8.68 20.34 11.12
N LEU A 342 8.74 19.15 10.52
CA LEU A 342 9.21 19.04 9.15
C LEU A 342 8.15 19.75 8.31
N ASP A 343 8.32 21.04 8.08
CA ASP A 343 7.43 21.76 7.19
C ASP A 343 7.55 21.11 5.81
N PRO A 344 6.42 20.75 5.17
CA PRO A 344 6.47 20.26 3.81
C PRO A 344 7.20 21.31 2.94
N PRO A 345 7.97 20.87 1.92
CA PRO A 345 8.68 21.81 1.06
C PRO A 345 7.73 22.89 0.55
N ASN A 346 8.20 24.13 0.64
CA ASN A 346 7.45 25.38 0.50
C ASN A 346 6.96 25.62 -0.95
N GLN A 347 6.13 24.70 -1.47
CA GLN A 347 5.30 24.91 -2.63
C GLN A 347 3.87 25.09 -2.14
N GLU A 348 3.32 26.27 -2.39
CA GLU A 348 1.91 26.63 -2.22
C GLU A 348 1.02 25.57 -2.90
N ARG A 349 0.69 24.49 -2.16
CA ARG A 349 -0.41 23.60 -2.48
C ARG A 349 -1.57 24.04 -1.61
N GLY A 350 -2.71 24.27 -2.25
CA GLY A 350 -3.92 24.77 -1.62
C GLY A 350 -4.17 24.09 -0.27
N VAL A 351 -4.54 24.91 0.71
CA VAL A 351 -4.95 24.53 2.06
C VAL A 351 -5.58 23.13 2.04
N PHE A 352 -4.94 22.18 2.72
CA PHE A 352 -5.45 20.82 2.86
C PHE A 352 -6.94 20.85 3.21
N GLY A 353 -7.78 20.34 2.33
CA GLY A 353 -9.19 20.16 2.63
C GLY A 353 -9.32 19.20 3.81
N LYS A 354 -9.75 19.70 4.97
CA LYS A 354 -10.10 18.91 6.17
C LYS A 354 -11.22 17.88 5.92
N ASP A 355 -11.73 17.80 4.70
CA ASP A 355 -12.96 17.10 4.34
C ASP A 355 -12.80 15.57 4.27
N TYR A 356 -11.58 15.05 4.12
CA TYR A 356 -11.34 13.60 3.99
C TYR A 356 -10.90 12.93 5.28
N ILE A 357 -10.21 13.64 6.17
CA ILE A 357 -9.54 13.08 7.35
C ILE A 357 -9.51 14.11 8.48
N ALA A 358 -9.88 13.67 9.68
CA ALA A 358 -9.62 14.44 10.89
C ALA A 358 -8.19 14.11 11.35
N PRO A 359 -7.36 15.11 11.72
CA PRO A 359 -6.08 14.85 12.36
C PRO A 359 -6.27 13.88 13.53
N LEU A 360 -5.37 12.90 13.65
CA LEU A 360 -5.33 12.04 14.83
C LEU A 360 -5.10 12.90 16.07
N ASP A 361 -5.66 12.47 17.20
CA ASP A 361 -5.35 13.06 18.50
C ASP A 361 -3.82 13.11 18.68
N ASP A 362 -3.29 14.28 19.02
CA ASP A 362 -1.85 14.54 19.17
C ASP A 362 -1.20 13.67 20.27
N ASN A 363 -2.03 13.00 21.09
CA ASN A 363 -1.62 12.07 22.13
C ASN A 363 -1.22 10.65 21.64
N ALA A 364 -1.27 10.36 20.34
CA ALA A 364 -0.93 9.03 19.83
C ALA A 364 0.59 8.84 19.66
N PRO A 365 1.19 7.75 20.21
CA PRO A 365 2.59 7.43 19.97
C PRO A 365 2.83 7.15 18.49
N GLY A 366 3.96 7.59 17.94
CA GLY A 366 4.31 7.41 16.54
C GLY A 366 5.64 6.70 16.36
N VAL A 367 6.12 6.65 15.12
CA VAL A 367 7.44 6.16 14.77
C VAL A 367 8.04 7.02 13.66
N THR A 368 9.35 7.25 13.76
CA THR A 368 10.15 7.78 12.66
C THR A 368 11.07 6.68 12.16
N ILE A 369 11.01 6.41 10.85
CA ILE A 369 11.83 5.44 10.16
C ILE A 369 12.73 6.21 9.19
N ARG A 370 14.05 6.15 9.40
CA ARG A 370 15.03 6.71 8.47
C ARG A 370 15.59 5.58 7.61
N ILE A 371 15.50 5.71 6.29
CA ILE A 371 16.14 4.81 5.31
C ILE A 371 17.28 5.58 4.68
N ARG A 372 18.51 5.11 4.87
CA ARG A 372 19.74 5.73 4.34
C ARG A 372 20.43 4.80 3.35
N ASP A 373 20.61 5.28 2.13
CA ASP A 373 21.39 4.62 1.09
C ASP A 373 22.74 5.31 0.84
N ARG A 374 23.58 4.65 0.05
CA ARG A 374 24.80 5.22 -0.56
C ARG A 374 24.69 5.21 -2.08
N GLY A 375 23.49 5.44 -2.60
CA GLY A 375 23.17 5.35 -4.01
C GLY A 375 23.49 6.61 -4.81
N GLY A 376 24.53 7.36 -4.45
CA GLY A 376 24.98 8.54 -5.19
C GLY A 376 24.12 9.81 -5.02
N GLY A 377 22.98 9.72 -4.34
CA GLY A 377 22.11 10.88 -4.08
C GLY A 377 21.34 11.37 -5.32
N ILE A 378 20.36 12.22 -5.07
CA ILE A 378 19.51 12.86 -6.08
C ILE A 378 20.15 14.17 -6.56
N ASN A 379 20.25 14.37 -7.87
CA ASN A 379 20.72 15.61 -8.48
C ASN A 379 19.89 16.81 -8.00
N PRO A 380 20.50 17.94 -7.58
CA PRO A 380 19.79 19.14 -7.12
C PRO A 380 18.75 19.68 -8.10
N ASP A 381 18.97 19.56 -9.41
CA ASP A 381 18.01 20.02 -10.44
C ASP A 381 16.76 19.12 -10.51
N VAL A 382 16.92 17.85 -10.15
CA VAL A 382 15.86 16.84 -10.11
C VAL A 382 15.09 16.89 -8.79
N LEU A 383 15.75 17.24 -7.69
CA LEU A 383 15.18 17.18 -6.33
C LEU A 383 13.81 17.87 -6.17
N PRO A 384 13.53 19.05 -6.76
CA PRO A 384 12.21 19.69 -6.68
C PRO A 384 11.09 18.88 -7.37
N HIS A 385 11.44 17.99 -8.30
CA HIS A 385 10.51 17.31 -9.20
C HIS A 385 10.12 15.90 -8.73
N ILE A 386 10.80 15.34 -7.71
CA ILE A 386 10.60 13.96 -7.23
C ILE A 386 9.18 13.68 -6.69
N TRP A 387 8.45 14.74 -6.34
CA TRP A 387 7.07 14.67 -5.85
C TRP A 387 6.02 14.82 -6.96
N GLY A 388 6.45 15.03 -8.20
CA GLY A 388 5.57 15.05 -9.36
C GLY A 388 5.13 13.63 -9.71
N TYR A 389 3.85 13.44 -10.01
CA TYR A 389 3.40 12.18 -10.60
C TYR A 389 3.96 12.05 -12.02
N SER A 390 4.19 10.81 -12.44
CA SER A 390 4.83 10.49 -13.73
C SER A 390 6.29 10.95 -13.86
N PHE A 391 6.88 11.51 -12.81
CA PHE A 391 8.32 11.81 -12.78
C PHE A 391 9.11 10.52 -12.51
N THR A 392 9.98 10.14 -13.43
CA THR A 392 10.92 9.03 -13.26
C THR A 392 12.26 9.38 -13.90
N THR A 393 13.35 8.96 -13.27
CA THR A 393 14.71 9.04 -13.83
C THR A 393 15.06 7.84 -14.71
N PHE A 394 14.13 6.91 -14.91
CA PHE A 394 14.28 5.81 -15.85
C PHE A 394 14.00 6.33 -17.27
N ALA A 395 14.95 6.15 -18.20
CA ALA A 395 14.74 6.48 -19.60
C ALA A 395 13.85 5.41 -20.26
N GLU A 396 12.94 5.80 -21.16
CA GLU A 396 12.11 4.85 -21.94
C GLU A 396 12.97 3.88 -22.79
N ASP A 397 14.26 4.21 -23.03
CA ASP A 397 15.20 3.46 -23.85
C ASP A 397 15.98 2.35 -23.10
N ASP A 398 15.95 2.30 -21.76
CA ASP A 398 16.75 1.34 -20.95
C ASP A 398 15.99 0.05 -20.60
N VAL A 399 14.85 -0.21 -21.23
CA VAL A 399 14.16 -1.51 -21.13
C VAL A 399 14.93 -2.51 -22.00
N PRO A 400 15.53 -3.57 -21.43
CA PRO A 400 16.32 -4.52 -22.22
C PRO A 400 15.37 -5.39 -23.06
N GLY A 401 15.05 -4.94 -24.27
CA GLY A 401 14.26 -5.73 -25.22
C GLY A 401 13.36 -4.91 -26.15
N GLY A 402 13.93 -4.38 -27.24
CA GLY A 402 13.19 -4.25 -28.49
C GLY A 402 13.06 -2.83 -29.06
N GLY A 403 13.88 -2.55 -30.07
CA GLY A 403 13.46 -1.64 -31.13
C GLY A 403 12.18 -2.17 -31.77
N GLY A 404 11.10 -1.39 -31.72
CA GLY A 404 9.84 -1.74 -32.33
C GLY A 404 8.65 -1.26 -31.51
N SER A 405 7.93 -0.29 -32.07
CA SER A 405 6.64 0.21 -31.61
C SER A 405 5.69 -0.91 -31.18
N ASN A 406 5.62 -1.24 -29.89
CA ASN A 406 4.51 -1.96 -29.28
C ASN A 406 4.40 -1.60 -27.79
N SER A 407 3.28 -0.97 -27.43
CA SER A 407 2.89 -0.55 -26.07
C SER A 407 2.59 -1.70 -25.09
N ASP A 408 2.93 -2.94 -25.46
CA ASP A 408 2.65 -4.19 -24.75
C ASP A 408 3.76 -4.58 -23.76
N ASP A 409 4.98 -4.06 -23.91
CA ASP A 409 6.09 -4.48 -23.02
C ASP A 409 6.05 -3.76 -21.66
N ALA A 410 5.60 -2.50 -21.66
CA ALA A 410 5.22 -1.77 -20.45
C ALA A 410 3.94 -2.35 -19.78
N LEU A 411 3.17 -3.22 -20.46
CA LEU A 411 1.98 -3.90 -19.89
C LEU A 411 2.36 -5.11 -19.03
N GLY A 412 3.42 -5.85 -19.39
CA GLY A 412 3.91 -6.99 -18.61
C GLY A 412 4.42 -6.59 -17.22
N VAL A 413 5.04 -5.42 -17.12
CA VAL A 413 5.56 -4.84 -15.86
C VAL A 413 4.44 -4.41 -14.89
N ILE A 414 3.28 -4.02 -15.41
CA ILE A 414 2.19 -3.43 -14.60
C ILE A 414 1.25 -4.50 -14.05
N SER A 415 0.92 -5.53 -14.85
CA SER A 415 0.10 -6.66 -14.37
C SER A 415 0.77 -7.41 -13.21
N ALA A 416 2.04 -7.14 -13.02
CA ALA A 416 2.91 -7.91 -12.21
C ALA A 416 3.34 -7.12 -10.94
N ALA A 417 3.07 -5.81 -10.89
CA ALA A 417 2.99 -5.05 -9.64
C ALA A 417 1.72 -5.37 -8.82
N SER A 418 0.64 -5.86 -9.45
CA SER A 418 -0.55 -6.40 -8.76
C SER A 418 -0.55 -7.93 -8.61
N SER A 419 0.34 -8.64 -9.33
CA SER A 419 0.40 -10.12 -9.35
C SER A 419 1.79 -10.72 -9.06
N GLY A 420 2.73 -9.96 -8.50
CA GLY A 420 4.02 -10.48 -8.02
C GLY A 420 5.15 -10.69 -9.06
N SER A 421 5.14 -10.02 -10.23
CA SER A 421 6.37 -9.84 -11.05
C SER A 421 6.71 -8.34 -11.14
N SER A 422 7.59 -7.88 -10.27
CA SER A 422 7.80 -6.46 -10.04
C SER A 422 9.02 -5.96 -10.83
N SER A 423 8.82 -4.98 -11.71
CA SER A 423 9.93 -4.12 -12.12
C SER A 423 10.28 -3.21 -10.95
N ILE A 424 11.57 -3.05 -10.70
CA ILE A 424 12.10 -2.17 -9.67
C ILE A 424 11.88 -0.68 -9.98
N ALA A 425 11.74 -0.33 -11.27
CA ALA A 425 11.43 1.01 -11.75
C ALA A 425 9.97 1.07 -12.22
N GLY A 426 9.16 1.88 -11.55
CA GLY A 426 7.74 2.09 -11.87
C GLY A 426 7.47 3.36 -12.68
N LEU A 427 6.19 3.67 -12.88
CA LEU A 427 5.70 4.85 -13.63
C LEU A 427 5.95 6.21 -12.94
N GLY A 428 6.78 6.30 -11.90
CA GLY A 428 6.98 7.55 -11.16
C GLY A 428 5.85 7.91 -10.19
N TYR A 429 5.17 6.91 -9.61
CA TYR A 429 4.05 7.11 -8.67
C TYR A 429 4.39 6.74 -7.22
N GLY A 430 5.46 5.97 -7.00
CA GLY A 430 5.78 5.38 -5.70
C GLY A 430 5.99 6.42 -4.60
N LEU A 431 6.88 7.40 -4.82
CA LEU A 431 7.21 8.41 -3.82
C LEU A 431 6.04 9.36 -3.49
N PRO A 432 5.34 9.99 -4.44
CA PRO A 432 4.20 10.85 -4.12
C PRO A 432 3.03 10.09 -3.48
N LEU A 433 2.76 8.85 -3.89
CA LEU A 433 1.72 8.03 -3.27
C LEU A 433 2.12 7.58 -1.85
N SER A 434 3.38 7.19 -1.64
CA SER A 434 3.89 6.90 -0.29
C SER A 434 3.71 8.07 0.66
N ARG A 435 3.96 9.30 0.18
CA ARG A 435 3.71 10.52 0.95
C ARG A 435 2.23 10.70 1.26
N ALA A 436 1.34 10.48 0.28
CA ALA A 436 -0.10 10.56 0.50
C ALA A 436 -0.61 9.56 1.55
N TYR A 437 -0.06 8.34 1.59
CA TYR A 437 -0.35 7.36 2.64
C TYR A 437 0.18 7.79 4.02
N ALA A 438 1.41 8.31 4.09
CA ALA A 438 2.00 8.78 5.36
C ALA A 438 1.23 9.98 5.94
N GLU A 439 0.90 10.96 5.10
CA GLU A 439 0.12 12.15 5.48
C GLU A 439 -1.33 11.79 5.85
N TYR A 440 -1.86 10.65 5.36
CA TYR A 440 -3.24 10.24 5.63
C TYR A 440 -3.54 10.23 7.15
N PHE A 441 -2.59 9.78 7.98
CA PHE A 441 -2.75 9.73 9.43
C PHE A 441 -1.94 10.82 10.15
N GLY A 442 -1.62 11.94 9.49
CA GLY A 442 -0.86 13.03 10.11
C GLY A 442 0.64 12.78 10.24
N GLY A 443 1.17 11.79 9.50
CA GLY A 443 2.59 11.59 9.30
C GLY A 443 3.16 12.45 8.16
N GLY A 444 4.28 12.01 7.57
CA GLY A 444 4.90 12.67 6.43
C GLY A 444 6.17 11.97 5.95
N ILE A 445 6.67 12.37 4.78
CA ILE A 445 7.95 11.91 4.24
C ILE A 445 8.81 13.12 3.90
N ALA A 446 10.03 13.14 4.42
CA ALA A 446 11.06 14.11 4.05
C ALA A 446 12.25 13.40 3.39
N VAL A 447 12.89 14.06 2.43
CA VAL A 447 14.05 13.51 1.69
C VAL A 447 15.20 14.49 1.85
N GLN A 448 16.34 13.97 2.30
CA GLN A 448 17.60 14.69 2.38
C GLN A 448 18.62 14.00 1.47
N SER A 449 18.93 14.63 0.34
CA SER A 449 19.91 14.13 -0.62
C SER A 449 21.27 14.79 -0.39
N LEU A 450 22.33 13.98 -0.42
CA LEU A 450 23.71 14.43 -0.57
C LEU A 450 24.20 13.95 -1.93
N TYR A 451 24.09 14.82 -2.94
CA TYR A 451 24.46 14.47 -4.31
C TYR A 451 25.95 14.10 -4.40
N GLY A 452 26.22 12.98 -5.07
CA GLY A 452 27.52 12.30 -5.11
C GLY A 452 27.78 11.32 -3.96
N TRP A 453 26.88 11.22 -2.98
CA TRP A 453 27.06 10.36 -1.81
C TRP A 453 25.89 9.38 -1.58
N GLY A 454 24.68 9.88 -1.34
CA GLY A 454 23.54 9.05 -0.98
C GLY A 454 22.33 9.86 -0.55
N THR A 455 21.25 9.16 -0.20
CA THR A 455 19.98 9.77 0.20
C THR A 455 19.53 9.24 1.56
N ASP A 456 19.04 10.15 2.40
CA ASP A 456 18.28 9.83 3.61
C ASP A 456 16.80 10.14 3.36
N VAL A 457 15.92 9.15 3.54
CA VAL A 457 14.47 9.33 3.56
C VAL A 457 13.97 9.18 4.99
N TYR A 458 13.25 10.18 5.48
CA TYR A 458 12.63 10.21 6.80
C TYR A 458 11.13 10.02 6.65
N LEU A 459 10.64 8.84 7.03
CA LEU A 459 9.21 8.52 7.13
C LEU A 459 8.76 8.73 8.58
N ARG A 460 7.84 9.67 8.79
CA ARG A 460 7.16 9.89 10.07
C ARG A 460 5.75 9.33 9.97
N LEU A 461 5.36 8.50 10.93
CA LEU A 461 4.00 7.98 11.06
C LEU A 461 3.50 8.25 12.47
N LYS A 462 2.35 8.90 12.59
CA LYS A 462 1.63 8.93 13.86
C LYS A 462 0.86 7.62 14.01
N GLY A 463 0.93 7.03 15.20
CA GLY A 463 0.12 5.88 15.51
C GLY A 463 -1.34 6.26 15.65
N ILE A 464 -2.15 5.24 15.56
CA ILE A 464 -3.53 5.24 15.92
C ILE A 464 -3.56 5.29 17.47
N GLY A 465 -4.19 6.30 18.08
CA GLY A 465 -4.14 6.55 19.54
C GLY A 465 -4.44 5.33 20.42
N LYS A 466 -4.13 5.42 21.73
CA LYS A 466 -4.36 4.32 22.67
C LYS A 466 -5.83 3.91 22.67
N ILE A 467 -6.07 2.63 22.39
CA ILE A 467 -7.39 2.01 22.46
C ILE A 467 -7.54 1.49 23.88
N GLU A 468 -8.23 2.25 24.74
CA GLU A 468 -8.68 1.77 26.05
C GLU A 468 -9.79 0.73 25.91
#